data_AF-R0M039-F1
#
_entry.id   AF-R0M039-F1
#
_cell.length_a   1.000
_cell.length_b   1.000
_cell.length_c   1.000
_cell.angle_alpha   90.00
_cell.angle_beta   90.00
_cell.angle_gamma   90.00
#
_symmetry.space_group_name_H-M   'P 1'
#
loop_
_entity.id
_entity.type
_entity.pdbx_description
1 polymer ?
#
loop_
_entity_poly.entity_id
_entity_poly.type
_entity_poly.pdbx_seq_one_letter_code
_entity_poly.pdbx_strand_id
1 'polypeptide(L)'
;MVLLEKKIIKSHDNLKTSSYLYLKNEYEILLFECPSIMYGFNFRPSTFESPQKKIKFKIPRLENVDRVFVSSSESLGILFIKQDIDIYITLPVYEQILSNYYSLLKLQLTYENEKFTDVKCTDVKCIDEIDLDRLKRNIRFITYNELIHINDITIECKPSGMFIGWVLFFIGLHLRFFICDKW
;
A
#
# COMPACT_ATOMS: atom_id res chain seq x y z
N MET A 1 3.09 -11.10 22.03
CA MET A 1 2.90 -12.09 20.92
C MET A 1 2.92 -11.35 19.59
N VAL A 2 3.65 -11.84 18.58
CA VAL A 2 3.68 -11.23 17.24
C VAL A 2 2.86 -12.09 16.27
N LEU A 3 1.89 -11.48 15.57
CA LEU A 3 1.05 -12.10 14.56
C LEU A 3 1.41 -11.55 13.18
N LEU A 4 1.55 -12.45 12.21
CA LEU A 4 1.89 -12.12 10.82
C LEU A 4 0.75 -12.61 9.92
N GLU A 5 0.06 -11.69 9.25
CA GLU A 5 -1.13 -12.00 8.44
C GLU A 5 -0.96 -11.47 7.02
N LYS A 6 -0.87 -12.38 6.05
CA LYS A 6 -0.83 -12.03 4.62
C LYS A 6 -2.26 -11.94 4.06
N LYS A 7 -2.56 -10.85 3.35
CA LYS A 7 -3.83 -10.66 2.63
C LYS A 7 -3.59 -10.42 1.14
N ILE A 8 -4.62 -10.66 0.34
CA ILE A 8 -4.56 -10.61 -1.13
C ILE A 8 -5.76 -9.81 -1.66
N ILE A 9 -5.50 -8.98 -2.67
CA ILE A 9 -6.50 -8.32 -3.51
C ILE A 9 -6.42 -8.91 -4.91
N LYS A 10 -7.57 -9.13 -5.52
CA LYS A 10 -7.69 -9.70 -6.87
C LYS A 10 -8.45 -8.75 -7.79
N SER A 11 -8.01 -8.66 -9.04
CA SER A 11 -8.77 -8.04 -10.13
C SER A 11 -10.02 -8.85 -10.45
N HIS A 12 -10.97 -8.24 -11.18
CA HIS A 12 -12.20 -8.92 -11.61
C HIS A 12 -11.92 -10.28 -12.26
N ASP A 13 -10.99 -10.30 -13.21
CA ASP A 13 -10.68 -11.48 -14.02
C ASP A 13 -9.70 -12.44 -13.32
N ASN A 14 -9.34 -12.19 -12.05
CA ASN A 14 -8.28 -12.88 -11.29
C ASN A 14 -6.88 -12.90 -11.93
N LEU A 15 -6.68 -12.24 -13.07
CA LEU A 15 -5.40 -12.17 -13.78
C LEU A 15 -4.33 -11.38 -13.01
N LYS A 16 -4.74 -10.37 -12.25
CA LYS A 16 -3.83 -9.60 -11.39
C LYS A 16 -4.16 -9.84 -9.93
N THR A 17 -3.18 -10.34 -9.19
CA THR A 17 -3.25 -10.48 -7.74
C THR A 17 -2.14 -9.66 -7.11
N SER A 18 -2.49 -8.93 -6.05
CA SER A 18 -1.53 -8.14 -5.29
C SER A 18 -1.70 -8.47 -3.82
N SER A 19 -0.60 -8.66 -3.11
CA SER A 19 -0.62 -9.01 -1.69
C SER A 19 -0.01 -7.93 -0.83
N TYR A 20 -0.43 -7.92 0.43
CA TYR A 20 0.09 -7.06 1.48
C TYR A 20 0.16 -7.85 2.78
N LEU A 21 0.97 -7.37 3.72
CA LEU A 21 1.25 -8.06 4.95
C LEU A 21 0.97 -7.17 6.16
N TYR A 22 0.22 -7.70 7.12
CA TYR A 22 0.13 -7.12 8.45
C TYR A 22 1.14 -7.80 9.38
N LEU A 23 1.90 -6.99 10.10
CA LEU A 23 2.68 -7.41 11.26
C LEU A 23 2.08 -6.72 12.49
N LYS A 24 1.52 -7.51 13.40
CA LYS A 24 0.88 -7.02 14.61
C LYS A 24 1.62 -7.50 15.83
N ASN A 25 1.99 -6.59 16.73
CA ASN A 25 2.36 -6.93 18.10
C ASN A 25 1.35 -6.33 19.08
N GLU A 26 1.70 -6.26 20.36
CA GLU A 26 0.83 -5.74 21.42
C GLU A 26 0.74 -4.21 21.40
N TYR A 27 1.64 -3.53 20.68
CA TYR A 27 1.78 -2.08 20.69
C TYR A 27 1.32 -1.44 19.37
N GLU A 28 1.61 -2.08 18.25
CA GLU A 28 1.43 -1.51 16.91
C GLU A 28 1.04 -2.58 15.86
N ILE A 29 0.39 -2.10 14.80
CA ILE A 29 0.05 -2.81 13.58
C ILE A 29 0.77 -2.13 12.42
N LEU A 30 1.75 -2.84 11.86
CA LEU A 30 2.51 -2.41 10.69
C LEU A 30 1.92 -3.03 9.43
N LEU A 31 1.80 -2.24 8.38
CA LEU A 31 1.40 -2.68 7.05
C LEU A 31 2.60 -2.65 6.10
N PHE A 32 2.86 -3.76 5.42
CA PHE A 32 3.82 -3.83 4.32
C PHE A 32 3.09 -3.95 3.00
N GLU A 33 3.35 -3.01 2.10
CA GLU A 33 2.61 -2.72 0.87
C GLU A 33 1.17 -2.24 1.09
N CYS A 34 0.76 -1.30 0.25
CA CYS A 34 -0.64 -0.90 0.09
C CYS A 34 -0.96 -0.98 -1.41
N PRO A 35 -1.22 -2.19 -1.94
CA PRO A 35 -1.47 -2.37 -3.36
C PRO A 35 -2.76 -1.67 -3.78
N SER A 36 -2.90 -1.41 -5.08
CA SER A 36 -4.17 -1.00 -5.65
C SER A 36 -4.42 -1.69 -6.98
N ILE A 37 -5.70 -1.91 -7.30
CA ILE A 37 -6.11 -2.49 -8.57
C ILE A 37 -7.18 -1.57 -9.17
N MET A 38 -7.07 -1.23 -10.46
CA MET A 38 -8.11 -0.44 -11.13
C MET A 38 -9.46 -1.15 -11.03
N TYR A 39 -10.48 -0.42 -10.61
CA TYR A 39 -11.85 -0.92 -10.50
C TYR A 39 -12.52 -0.89 -11.87
N GLY A 40 -13.18 -1.99 -12.23
CA GLY A 40 -13.84 -2.13 -13.51
C GLY A 40 -13.18 -3.16 -14.40
N PHE A 41 -13.79 -3.39 -15.55
CA PHE A 41 -13.26 -4.24 -16.62
C PHE A 41 -13.62 -3.62 -17.99
N ASN A 42 -13.08 -4.19 -19.07
CA ASN A 42 -13.27 -3.67 -20.44
C ASN A 42 -12.89 -2.19 -20.59
N PHE A 43 -11.72 -1.80 -20.05
CA PHE A 43 -11.20 -0.44 -20.19
C PHE A 43 -10.97 -0.09 -21.66
N ARG A 44 -11.57 1.01 -22.10
CA ARG A 44 -11.43 1.51 -23.48
C ARG A 44 -11.33 3.04 -23.50
N PRO A 45 -10.75 3.64 -24.56
CA PRO A 45 -10.79 5.07 -24.74
C PRO A 45 -12.22 5.61 -24.71
N SER A 46 -12.41 6.79 -24.14
CA SER A 46 -13.70 7.47 -24.12
C SER A 46 -14.14 7.89 -25.53
N THR A 47 -15.44 7.84 -25.80
CA THR A 47 -16.07 8.29 -27.04
C THR A 47 -17.31 9.12 -26.73
N PHE A 48 -17.92 9.75 -27.75
CA PHE A 48 -19.18 10.48 -27.56
C PHE A 48 -20.31 9.59 -27.02
N GLU A 49 -20.37 8.33 -27.44
CA GLU A 49 -21.36 7.35 -26.98
C GLU A 49 -21.01 6.75 -25.61
N SER A 50 -19.73 6.75 -25.24
CA SER A 50 -19.23 6.19 -23.98
C SER A 50 -18.33 7.21 -23.29
N PRO A 51 -18.93 8.17 -22.56
CA PRO A 51 -18.20 9.28 -21.96
C PRO A 51 -17.18 8.80 -20.93
N GLN A 52 -16.23 9.69 -20.65
CA GLN A 52 -15.16 9.44 -19.68
C GLN A 52 -15.75 9.15 -18.30
N LYS A 53 -15.24 8.07 -17.69
CA LYS A 53 -15.50 7.74 -16.29
C LYS A 53 -14.30 8.13 -15.45
N LYS A 54 -14.59 8.61 -14.24
CA LYS A 54 -13.56 8.84 -13.22
C LYS A 54 -12.87 7.53 -12.89
N ILE A 55 -11.54 7.54 -12.83
CA ILE A 55 -10.76 6.34 -12.51
C ILE A 55 -10.97 5.98 -11.04
N LYS A 56 -11.23 4.71 -10.79
CA LYS A 56 -11.42 4.15 -9.45
C LYS A 56 -10.45 3.01 -9.21
N PHE A 57 -10.11 2.78 -7.95
CA PHE A 57 -9.24 1.71 -7.50
C PHE A 57 -9.88 0.93 -6.38
N LYS A 58 -9.66 -0.38 -6.37
CA LYS A 58 -9.80 -1.24 -5.20
C LYS A 58 -8.51 -1.17 -4.39
N ILE A 59 -8.63 -0.84 -3.12
CA ILE A 59 -7.52 -0.77 -2.16
C ILE A 59 -7.82 -1.63 -0.94
N PRO A 60 -6.79 -2.05 -0.17
CA PRO A 60 -6.99 -2.70 1.11
C PRO A 60 -7.84 -1.81 2.02
N ARG A 61 -8.83 -2.40 2.72
CA ARG A 61 -9.40 -1.73 3.88
C ARG A 61 -8.36 -1.73 5.00
N LEU A 62 -7.98 -0.53 5.44
CA LEU A 62 -7.00 -0.32 6.51
C LEU A 62 -7.75 -0.11 7.82
N GLU A 63 -7.66 -1.09 8.72
CA GLU A 63 -8.22 -1.01 10.07
C GLU A 63 -7.07 -0.96 11.08
N ASN A 64 -6.98 0.15 11.81
CA ASN A 64 -6.02 0.35 12.91
C ASN A 64 -4.55 0.11 12.51
N VAL A 65 -4.14 0.56 11.31
CA VAL A 65 -2.71 0.55 10.92
C VAL A 65 -2.03 1.77 11.52
N ASP A 66 -0.90 1.55 12.19
CA ASP A 66 -0.12 2.62 12.79
C ASP A 66 0.96 3.15 11.84
N ARG A 67 1.55 2.27 11.02
CA ARG A 67 2.63 2.62 10.08
C ARG A 67 2.57 1.77 8.81
N VAL A 68 3.01 2.35 7.70
CA VAL A 68 3.08 1.68 6.40
C VAL A 68 4.52 1.64 5.89
N PHE A 69 4.93 0.51 5.34
CA PHE A 69 6.21 0.30 4.68
C PHE A 69 5.98 -0.01 3.21
N VAL A 70 6.61 0.78 2.34
CA VAL A 70 6.44 0.70 0.88
C VAL A 70 7.75 0.31 0.23
N SER A 71 7.74 -0.86 -0.40
CA SER A 71 8.90 -1.44 -1.06
C SER A 71 9.01 -1.10 -2.54
N SER A 72 7.88 -0.80 -3.18
CA SER A 72 7.79 -0.67 -4.62
C SER A 72 6.81 0.43 -5.04
N SER A 73 6.94 0.88 -6.29
CA SER A 73 6.05 1.86 -6.88
C SER A 73 4.66 1.29 -7.24
N GLU A 74 4.44 -0.01 -7.02
CA GLU A 74 3.16 -0.67 -7.26
C GLU A 74 2.14 -0.39 -6.14
N SER A 75 2.60 0.07 -4.99
CA SER A 75 1.80 0.43 -3.81
C SER A 75 1.08 1.78 -3.95
N LEU A 76 0.39 1.99 -5.07
CA LEU A 76 -0.41 3.21 -5.30
C LEU A 76 -1.56 3.38 -4.30
N GLY A 77 -1.92 2.34 -3.54
CA GLY A 77 -2.93 2.41 -2.49
C GLY A 77 -2.61 3.44 -1.41
N ILE A 78 -1.33 3.76 -1.19
CA ILE A 78 -0.91 4.78 -0.23
C ILE A 78 -1.49 6.17 -0.53
N LEU A 79 -1.77 6.47 -1.80
CA LEU A 79 -2.37 7.75 -2.23
C LEU A 79 -3.76 7.99 -1.61
N PHE A 80 -4.43 6.91 -1.20
CA PHE A 80 -5.80 6.91 -0.70
C PHE A 80 -5.89 6.81 0.83
N ILE A 81 -4.76 6.71 1.53
CA ILE A 81 -4.73 6.65 2.99
C ILE A 81 -5.21 7.99 3.56
N LYS A 82 -6.23 7.91 4.42
CA LYS A 82 -6.88 9.07 5.04
C LYS A 82 -6.39 9.33 6.46
N GLN A 83 -5.80 8.32 7.10
CA GLN A 83 -5.24 8.41 8.44
C GLN A 83 -3.92 9.18 8.41
N ASP A 84 -3.64 9.94 9.47
CA ASP A 84 -2.35 10.61 9.69
C ASP A 84 -1.38 9.60 10.33
N ILE A 85 -0.82 8.74 9.48
CA ILE A 85 0.10 7.66 9.86
C ILE A 85 1.42 7.79 9.11
N ASP A 86 2.51 7.35 9.71
CA ASP A 86 3.82 7.39 9.06
C ASP A 86 3.90 6.36 7.92
N ILE A 87 4.38 6.80 6.76
CA ILE A 87 4.59 5.98 5.56
C ILE A 87 6.08 6.00 5.21
N TYR A 88 6.76 4.89 5.45
CA TYR A 88 8.18 4.70 5.21
C TYR A 88 8.40 4.24 3.77
N ILE A 89 9.14 5.05 2.99
CA ILE A 89 9.35 4.83 1.55
C ILE A 89 10.66 5.47 1.12
N THR A 90 11.32 4.93 0.10
CA THR A 90 12.49 5.60 -0.47
C THR A 90 12.05 6.76 -1.38
N LEU A 91 12.87 7.79 -1.49
CA LEU A 91 12.59 8.94 -2.37
C LEU A 91 12.30 8.52 -3.83
N PRO A 92 13.09 7.64 -4.48
CA PRO A 92 12.82 7.28 -5.87
C PRO A 92 11.50 6.52 -6.04
N VAL A 93 11.08 5.73 -5.06
CA VAL A 93 9.79 5.03 -5.12
C VAL A 93 8.63 6.01 -4.97
N TYR A 94 8.74 6.99 -4.07
CA TYR A 94 7.75 8.06 -3.93
C TYR A 94 7.58 8.86 -5.23
N GLU A 95 8.68 9.23 -5.89
CA GLU A 95 8.65 9.93 -7.18
C GLU A 95 8.00 9.09 -8.29
N GLN A 96 8.27 7.79 -8.33
CA GLN A 96 7.61 6.87 -9.25
C GLN A 96 6.10 6.78 -9.00
N ILE A 97 5.67 6.72 -7.74
CA ILE A 97 4.24 6.72 -7.36
C ILE A 97 3.56 8.01 -7.82
N LEU A 98 4.19 9.17 -7.60
CA LEU A 98 3.67 10.45 -8.08
C LEU A 98 3.59 10.50 -9.61
N SER A 99 4.63 10.03 -10.30
CA SER A 99 4.65 9.96 -11.77
C SER A 99 3.51 9.08 -12.32
N ASN A 100 3.27 7.93 -11.68
CA ASN A 100 2.15 7.04 -12.00
C ASN A 100 0.81 7.75 -11.78
N TYR A 101 0.63 8.45 -10.65
CA TYR A 101 -0.57 9.25 -10.38
C TYR A 101 -0.84 10.31 -11.45
N TYR A 102 0.16 11.13 -11.80
CA TYR A 102 -0.01 12.15 -12.84
C TYR A 102 -0.26 11.57 -14.22
N SER A 103 0.28 10.39 -14.51
CA SER A 103 0.00 9.66 -15.76
C SER A 103 -1.45 9.17 -15.80
N LEU A 104 -1.94 8.63 -14.68
CA LEU A 104 -3.33 8.17 -14.54
C LEU A 104 -4.34 9.31 -14.74
N LEU A 105 -4.06 10.52 -14.23
CA LEU A 105 -4.93 11.69 -14.43
C LEU A 105 -5.14 12.07 -15.90
N LYS A 106 -4.19 11.73 -16.78
CA LYS A 106 -4.28 12.03 -18.22
C LYS A 106 -5.11 11.01 -19.00
N LEU A 107 -5.47 9.88 -18.38
CA LEU A 107 -6.19 8.83 -19.06
C LEU A 107 -7.67 9.20 -19.25
N GLN A 108 -8.12 9.17 -20.50
CA GLN A 108 -9.52 9.31 -20.88
C GLN A 108 -10.12 7.94 -21.14
N LEU A 109 -10.62 7.32 -20.08
CA LEU A 109 -11.13 5.95 -20.11
C LEU A 109 -12.61 5.90 -19.79
N THR A 110 -13.27 4.91 -20.38
CA THR A 110 -14.57 4.39 -19.98
C THR A 110 -14.44 2.89 -19.76
N TYR A 111 -15.26 2.32 -18.88
CA TYR A 111 -15.13 0.93 -18.45
C TYR A 111 -16.45 0.42 -17.86
N GLU A 112 -16.60 -0.89 -17.76
CA GLU A 112 -17.76 -1.53 -17.15
C GLU A 112 -17.56 -1.69 -15.64
N ASN A 113 -18.62 -1.43 -14.88
CA ASN A 113 -18.57 -1.56 -13.43
C ASN A 113 -18.57 -3.03 -13.03
N GLU A 114 -17.65 -3.42 -12.16
CA GLU A 114 -17.70 -4.76 -11.56
C GLU A 114 -18.95 -4.92 -10.71
N LYS A 115 -19.58 -6.09 -10.81
CA LYS A 115 -20.60 -6.52 -9.84
C LYS A 115 -19.89 -6.71 -8.50
N PHE A 116 -20.37 -6.05 -7.44
CA PHE A 116 -19.76 -6.14 -6.10
C PHE A 116 -19.85 -7.56 -5.55
N THR A 117 -18.80 -8.36 -5.75
CA THR A 117 -18.77 -9.76 -5.30
C THR A 117 -17.99 -9.98 -4.00
N ASP A 118 -17.06 -9.09 -3.63
CA ASP A 118 -16.23 -9.26 -2.41
C ASP A 118 -15.96 -7.94 -1.67
N VAL A 119 -16.95 -7.47 -0.90
CA VAL A 119 -16.94 -6.17 -0.17
C VAL A 119 -16.17 -6.23 1.17
N LYS A 120 -15.77 -7.42 1.63
CA LYS A 120 -15.32 -7.59 3.03
C LYS A 120 -13.94 -7.00 3.33
N CYS A 121 -13.01 -6.98 2.37
CA CYS A 121 -11.61 -6.63 2.64
C CYS A 121 -11.07 -5.46 1.80
N THR A 122 -11.88 -4.89 0.92
CA THR A 122 -11.43 -3.83 -0.01
C THR A 122 -12.39 -2.66 -0.02
N ASP A 123 -11.83 -1.47 -0.20
CA ASP A 123 -12.58 -0.24 -0.43
C ASP A 123 -12.37 0.21 -1.87
N VAL A 124 -13.41 0.81 -2.47
CA VAL A 124 -13.32 1.44 -3.79
C VAL A 124 -13.13 2.93 -3.60
N LYS A 125 -12.04 3.48 -4.16
CA LYS A 125 -11.68 4.90 -4.05
C LYS A 125 -11.52 5.52 -5.42
N CYS A 126 -11.98 6.76 -5.56
CA CYS A 126 -11.84 7.56 -6.77
C CYS A 126 -10.51 8.32 -6.77
N ILE A 127 -9.86 8.42 -7.93
CA ILE A 127 -8.58 9.16 -8.08
C ILE A 127 -8.67 10.62 -7.62
N ASP A 128 -9.86 11.22 -7.72
CA ASP A 128 -10.14 12.60 -7.27
C ASP A 128 -10.13 12.75 -5.74
N GLU A 129 -10.18 11.65 -4.98
CA GLU A 129 -10.11 11.69 -3.52
C GLU A 129 -8.68 11.86 -2.99
N ILE A 130 -7.67 11.86 -3.87
CA ILE A 130 -6.27 11.90 -3.48
C ILE A 130 -5.90 13.29 -2.96
N ASP A 131 -5.19 13.30 -1.83
CA ASP A 131 -4.71 14.49 -1.14
C ASP A 131 -3.20 14.39 -0.99
N LEU A 132 -2.50 15.00 -1.93
CA LEU A 132 -1.04 14.93 -2.02
C LEU A 132 -0.35 15.67 -0.87
N ASP A 133 -0.97 16.72 -0.34
CA ASP A 133 -0.42 17.49 0.76
C ASP A 133 -0.45 16.68 2.06
N ARG A 134 -1.56 15.97 2.34
CA ARG A 134 -1.61 15.01 3.47
C ARG A 134 -0.61 13.89 3.25
N LEU A 135 -0.59 13.28 2.07
CA LEU A 135 0.36 12.22 1.76
C LEU A 135 1.79 12.66 2.07
N LYS A 136 2.21 13.83 1.57
CA LYS A 136 3.55 14.37 1.77
C LYS A 136 3.91 14.57 3.24
N ARG A 137 2.96 14.99 4.08
CA ARG A 137 3.17 15.11 5.54
C ARG A 137 3.41 13.76 6.23
N ASN A 138 2.82 12.71 5.68
CA ASN A 138 2.90 11.35 6.21
C ASN A 138 4.15 10.59 5.73
N ILE A 139 4.81 11.05 4.67
CA ILE A 139 5.99 10.39 4.13
C ILE A 139 7.20 10.56 5.07
N ARG A 140 7.81 9.43 5.41
CA ARG A 140 9.14 9.32 6.02
C ARG A 140 10.09 8.71 5.00
N PHE A 141 11.05 9.49 4.54
CA PHE A 141 12.03 9.00 3.59
C PHE A 141 13.06 8.14 4.28
N ILE A 142 13.23 6.92 3.76
CA ILE A 142 14.22 5.95 4.23
C ILE A 142 15.28 5.71 3.16
N THR A 143 16.44 5.24 3.60
CA THR A 143 17.60 4.95 2.75
C THR A 143 18.01 3.47 2.85
N TYR A 144 18.86 3.04 1.91
CA TYR A 144 19.39 1.67 1.96
C TYR A 144 20.29 1.48 3.18
N ASN A 145 20.16 0.31 3.80
CA ASN A 145 20.80 -0.11 5.04
C ASN A 145 20.38 0.71 6.27
N GLU A 146 19.32 1.51 6.16
CA GLU A 146 18.73 2.16 7.32
C GLU A 146 18.03 1.14 8.21
N LEU A 147 18.23 1.29 9.51
CA LEU A 147 17.60 0.49 10.56
C LEU A 147 16.52 1.33 11.23
N ILE A 148 15.29 0.83 11.18
CA ILE A 148 14.11 1.45 11.78
C ILE A 148 13.73 0.62 12.99
N HIS A 149 13.84 1.21 14.17
CA HIS A 149 13.51 0.56 15.43
C HIS A 149 12.10 0.96 15.88
N ILE A 150 11.26 -0.05 16.10
CA ILE A 150 9.85 0.10 16.47
C ILE A 150 9.58 -0.87 17.60
N ASN A 151 9.65 -0.38 18.85
CA ASN A 151 9.53 -1.22 20.04
C ASN A 151 10.49 -2.43 19.95
N ASP A 152 9.94 -3.63 19.93
CA ASP A 152 10.59 -4.94 19.83
C ASP A 152 10.76 -5.44 18.38
N ILE A 153 10.56 -4.57 17.39
CA ILE A 153 10.75 -4.84 15.97
C ILE A 153 11.88 -3.96 15.43
N THR A 154 12.80 -4.56 14.68
CA THR A 154 13.81 -3.85 13.90
C THR A 154 13.56 -4.14 12.42
N ILE A 155 13.47 -3.09 11.61
CA ILE A 155 13.29 -3.21 10.16
C ILE A 155 14.53 -2.66 9.47
N GLU A 156 15.18 -3.50 8.68
CA GLU A 156 16.31 -3.11 7.84
C GLU A 156 15.88 -3.02 6.37
N CYS A 157 16.25 -1.92 5.72
CA CYS A 157 15.96 -1.68 4.32
C CYS A 157 17.13 -2.12 3.44
N LYS A 158 16.96 -3.12 2.57
CA LYS A 158 17.99 -3.51 1.58
C LYS A 158 17.53 -3.17 0.16
N PRO A 159 18.43 -2.91 -0.79
CA PRO A 159 18.03 -2.76 -2.19
C PRO A 159 17.44 -4.08 -2.73
N SER A 160 16.35 -4.01 -3.50
CA SER A 160 15.75 -5.21 -4.10
C SER A 160 16.45 -5.69 -5.38
N GLY A 161 17.18 -4.79 -6.04
CA GLY A 161 17.82 -5.06 -7.33
C GLY A 161 16.87 -5.11 -8.54
N MET A 162 15.57 -4.86 -8.35
CA MET A 162 14.58 -4.91 -9.44
C MET A 162 14.45 -3.56 -10.19
N PHE A 163 14.19 -2.49 -9.44
CA PHE A 163 14.04 -1.13 -9.98
C PHE A 163 14.66 -0.11 -9.02
N ILE A 164 14.89 1.09 -9.53
CA ILE A 164 15.51 2.17 -8.74
C ILE A 164 14.67 2.49 -7.50
N GLY A 165 15.33 2.57 -6.35
CA GLY A 165 14.70 2.85 -5.05
C GLY A 165 13.93 1.68 -4.43
N TRP A 166 13.64 0.61 -5.16
CA TRP A 166 12.87 -0.50 -4.58
C TRP A 166 13.67 -1.20 -3.48
N VAL A 167 12.97 -1.61 -2.42
CA VAL A 167 13.60 -2.19 -1.22
C VAL A 167 13.06 -3.58 -0.88
N LEU A 168 13.85 -4.33 -0.12
CA LEU A 168 13.44 -5.49 0.63
C LEU A 168 13.50 -5.12 2.12
N PHE A 169 12.43 -5.38 2.85
CA PHE A 169 12.38 -5.16 4.29
C PHE A 169 12.75 -6.46 5.02
N PHE A 170 13.83 -6.41 5.79
CA PHE A 170 14.24 -7.47 6.70
C PHE A 170 13.70 -7.15 8.08
N ILE A 171 12.86 -8.03 8.63
CA ILE A 171 12.17 -7.82 9.89
C ILE A 171 12.83 -8.70 10.95
N GLY A 172 13.52 -8.07 11.91
CA GLY A 172 14.03 -8.70 13.12
C GLY A 172 13.06 -8.51 14.29
N LEU A 173 12.77 -9.59 15.02
CA LEU A 173 11.92 -9.56 16.21
C LEU A 173 12.79 -9.79 17.46
N HIS A 174 12.77 -8.85 18.39
CA HIS A 174 13.42 -8.98 19.69
C HIS A 174 12.46 -9.62 20.68
N LEU A 175 12.45 -10.95 20.73
CA LEU A 175 11.66 -11.69 21.72
C LEU A 175 12.19 -11.43 23.14
N ARG A 176 11.41 -10.72 23.96
CA ARG A 176 11.64 -10.66 25.41
C ARG A 176 11.08 -11.92 26.03
N PHE A 177 11.94 -12.84 26.42
CA PHE A 177 11.55 -13.95 27.29
C PHE A 177 11.35 -13.40 28.71
N PHE A 178 10.12 -13.39 29.21
CA PHE A 178 9.89 -13.26 30.64
C PHE A 178 10.21 -14.62 31.27
N ILE A 179 11.41 -14.75 31.84
CA ILE A 179 11.68 -15.82 32.80
C ILE A 179 10.86 -15.45 34.04
N CYS A 180 9.70 -16.09 34.17
CA CYS A 180 8.90 -16.02 35.38
C CYS A 180 9.57 -16.95 36.39
N ASP A 181 10.60 -16.46 37.09
CA ASP A 181 11.12 -17.12 38.28
C ASP A 181 10.03 -17.05 39.35
N LYS A 182 9.21 -18.10 39.42
CA LYS A 182 8.45 -18.39 40.62
C LYS A 182 9.45 -18.88 41.67
N TRP A 183 9.79 -18.01 42.61
CA TRP A 183 10.24 -18.40 43.94
C TRP A 183 9.03 -18.75 44.81
#